data_AF-A0A2H0B2U8-F1
#
_entry.id   AF-A0A2H0B2U8-F1
#
_cell.length_a   1.000
_cell.length_b   1.000
_cell.length_c   1.000
_cell.angle_alpha   90.00
_cell.angle_beta   90.00
_cell.angle_gamma   90.00
#
_symmetry.space_group_name_H-M   'P 1'
#
loop_
_entity.id
_entity.type
_entity.pdbx_description
1 polymer ?
#
loop_
_entity_poly.entity_id
_entity_poly.type
_entity_poly.pdbx_seq_one_letter_code
_entity_poly.pdbx_strand_id
1 'polypeptide(L)'
;GRRQGDLEQIKAALELYRTDQGKYPIGASLPATIESATTVYMNEVPDDPVAAQTYYFSSDGETYTLCAGLELGTDIVNGCGSCGVTCNYKVTSPL
;
A
#
# COMPACT_ATOMS: atom_id res chain seq x y z
N GLY A 1 7.26 -4.87 12.34
CA GLY A 1 6.70 -6.20 12.00
C GLY A 1 6.95 -6.50 10.53
N ARG A 2 6.62 -7.70 10.05
CA ARG A 2 6.72 -8.03 8.62
C ARG A 2 5.83 -7.09 7.81
N ARG A 3 4.59 -6.87 8.26
CA ARG A 3 3.65 -5.96 7.58
C ARG A 3 4.16 -4.54 7.50
N GLN A 4 4.78 -4.04 8.57
CA GLN A 4 5.36 -2.70 8.55
C GLN A 4 6.48 -2.58 7.50
N GLY A 5 7.37 -3.58 7.41
CA GLY A 5 8.42 -3.60 6.40
C GLY A 5 7.88 -3.75 4.97
N ASP A 6 6.80 -4.51 4.79
CA ASP A 6 6.11 -4.64 3.49
C ASP A 6 5.52 -3.29 3.06
N LEU A 7 4.82 -2.59 3.97
CA LEU A 7 4.24 -1.26 3.71
C LEU A 7 5.30 -0.20 3.40
N GLU A 8 6.45 -0.24 4.07
CA GLU A 8 7.57 0.67 3.79
C GLU A 8 8.13 0.47 2.38
N GLN A 9 8.27 -0.79 1.93
CA GLN A 9 8.72 -1.11 0.58
C GLN A 9 7.68 -0.72 -0.48
N ILE A 10 6.40 -1.03 -0.25
CA ILE A 10 5.29 -0.65 -1.14
C ILE A 10 5.23 0.87 -1.28
N LYS A 11 5.31 1.60 -0.16
CA LYS A 11 5.37 3.06 -0.15
C LYS A 11 6.51 3.57 -1.02
N ALA A 12 7.73 3.08 -0.80
CA ALA A 12 8.90 3.52 -1.55
C ALA A 12 8.72 3.31 -3.07
N ALA A 13 8.18 2.17 -3.48
CA ALA A 13 7.90 1.89 -4.89
C ALA A 13 6.82 2.82 -5.47
N LEU A 14 5.76 3.13 -4.73
CA LEU A 14 4.74 4.08 -5.14
C LEU A 14 5.30 5.50 -5.29
N GLU A 15 6.20 5.94 -4.40
CA GLU A 15 6.83 7.25 -4.51
C GLU A 15 7.77 7.35 -5.72
N LEU A 16 8.54 6.30 -6.00
CA LEU A 16 9.36 6.23 -7.22
C LEU A 16 8.49 6.24 -8.49
N TYR A 17 7.40 5.47 -8.50
CA TYR A 17 6.43 5.48 -9.60
C TYR A 17 5.89 6.88 -9.84
N ARG A 18 5.43 7.59 -8.79
CA ARG A 18 4.93 8.96 -8.93
C ARG A 18 6.00 9.91 -9.44
N THR A 19 7.23 9.79 -8.94
CA THR A 19 8.35 10.66 -9.33
C THR A 19 8.57 10.60 -10.84
N ASP A 20 8.51 9.41 -11.43
CA ASP A 20 8.74 9.23 -12.87
C ASP A 20 7.48 9.48 -13.72
N GLN A 21 6.30 9.08 -13.24
CA GLN A 21 5.06 9.07 -14.03
C GLN A 21 4.17 10.30 -13.79
N GLY A 22 4.50 11.13 -12.80
CA GLY A 22 3.72 12.31 -12.39
C GLY A 22 2.41 11.99 -11.68
N LYS A 23 2.10 10.71 -11.41
CA LYS A 23 0.88 10.24 -10.75
C LYS A 23 1.14 8.90 -10.07
N TYR A 24 0.32 8.53 -9.09
CA TYR A 24 0.30 7.16 -8.57
C TYR A 24 -0.48 6.21 -9.49
N PRO A 25 -0.29 4.88 -9.37
CA PRO A 25 -1.17 3.91 -9.99
C PRO A 25 -2.61 4.13 -9.49
N ILE A 26 -3.59 4.18 -10.40
CA ILE A 26 -5.01 4.38 -10.06
C ILE A 26 -5.63 3.00 -9.81
N GLY A 27 -6.36 2.85 -8.70
CA GLY A 27 -7.04 1.60 -8.40
C GLY A 27 -7.47 1.46 -6.94
N ALA A 28 -8.21 0.39 -6.66
CA ALA A 28 -8.73 0.04 -5.32
C ALA A 28 -8.06 -1.23 -4.74
N SER A 29 -6.94 -1.66 -5.33
CA SER A 29 -6.11 -2.77 -4.89
C SER A 29 -4.67 -2.56 -5.36
N LEU A 30 -3.71 -3.12 -4.63
CA LEU A 30 -2.33 -3.16 -5.11
C LEU A 30 -2.25 -4.07 -6.35
N PRO A 31 -1.48 -3.69 -7.37
CA PRO A 31 -1.13 -4.60 -8.45
C PRO A 31 -0.14 -5.66 -7.93
N ALA A 32 0.00 -6.79 -8.63
CA ALA A 32 1.02 -7.79 -8.30
C ALA A 32 2.46 -7.25 -8.48
N THR A 33 2.61 -6.28 -9.38
CA THR A 33 3.87 -5.61 -9.72
C THR A 33 3.59 -4.11 -9.82
N ILE A 34 4.43 -3.27 -9.22
CA ILE A 34 4.33 -1.81 -9.39
C ILE A 34 5.29 -1.43 -10.51
N GLU A 35 4.75 -1.14 -11.68
CA GLU A 35 5.52 -0.86 -12.89
C GLU A 35 4.82 0.14 -13.82
N SER A 36 5.62 0.87 -14.59
CA SER A 36 5.18 1.60 -15.78
C SER A 36 5.44 0.75 -17.03
N ALA A 37 5.19 1.31 -18.22
CA ALA A 37 5.45 0.61 -19.48
C ALA A 37 6.94 0.25 -19.71
N THR A 38 7.87 0.91 -19.00
CA THR A 38 9.31 0.77 -19.24
C THR A 38 10.12 0.47 -17.99
N THR A 39 9.54 0.64 -16.79
CA THR A 39 10.28 0.59 -15.53
C THR A 39 9.50 -0.19 -14.49
N VAL A 40 10.15 -1.17 -13.85
CA VAL A 40 9.63 -1.90 -12.70
C VAL A 40 10.14 -1.25 -11.42
N TYR A 41 9.23 -0.80 -10.56
CA TYR A 41 9.52 -0.17 -9.27
C TYR A 41 9.46 -1.16 -8.11
N MET A 42 8.62 -2.20 -8.24
CA MET A 42 8.56 -3.34 -7.34
C MET A 42 8.07 -4.55 -8.13
N ASN A 43 8.95 -5.55 -8.27
CA ASN A 43 8.68 -6.74 -9.10
C ASN A 43 7.54 -7.61 -8.54
N GLU A 44 7.49 -7.74 -7.21
CA GLU A 44 6.48 -8.52 -6.51
C GLU A 44 6.00 -7.71 -5.30
N VAL A 45 4.73 -7.35 -5.31
CA VAL A 45 4.07 -6.77 -4.14
C VAL A 45 3.78 -7.90 -3.16
N PRO A 46 4.27 -7.82 -1.90
CA PRO A 46 4.05 -8.88 -0.94
C PRO A 46 2.57 -9.01 -0.58
N ASP A 47 2.08 -10.24 -0.53
CA ASP A 47 0.82 -10.57 0.13
C ASP A 47 0.95 -10.42 1.65
N ASP A 48 -0.18 -10.22 2.34
CA ASP A 48 -0.20 -10.30 3.79
C ASP A 48 0.21 -11.72 4.23
N PRO A 49 1.13 -11.87 5.21
CA PRO A 49 1.58 -13.18 5.69
C PRO A 49 0.47 -14.04 6.30
N VAL A 50 -0.67 -13.46 6.64
CA VAL A 50 -1.86 -14.18 7.12
C VAL A 50 -2.92 -14.15 6.04
N ALA A 51 -3.27 -15.32 5.50
CA ALA A 51 -4.17 -15.46 4.36
C ALA A 51 -5.57 -14.80 4.52
N ALA A 52 -6.03 -14.60 5.76
CA ALA A 52 -7.30 -13.93 6.05
C ALA A 52 -7.19 -12.40 6.17
N GLN A 53 -5.98 -11.84 6.07
CA GLN A 53 -5.68 -10.42 6.16
C GLN A 53 -5.21 -9.89 4.81
N THR A 54 -5.27 -8.57 4.63
CA THR A 54 -4.87 -7.94 3.37
C THR A 54 -4.36 -6.51 3.60
N TYR A 55 -3.51 -6.03 2.70
CA TYR A 55 -3.16 -4.63 2.60
C TYR A 55 -4.24 -3.90 1.80
N TYR A 56 -4.96 -3.00 2.46
CA TYR A 56 -5.91 -2.13 1.78
C TYR A 56 -5.16 -1.05 1.01
N PHE A 57 -5.54 -0.83 -0.25
CA PHE A 57 -5.00 0.24 -1.09
C PHE A 57 -6.11 0.94 -1.86
N SER A 58 -6.02 2.25 -1.97
CA SER A 58 -6.85 3.05 -2.87
C SER A 58 -6.07 4.26 -3.35
N SER A 59 -6.17 4.57 -4.64
CA SER A 59 -5.52 5.73 -5.25
C SER A 59 -6.35 6.29 -6.40
N ASP A 60 -6.46 7.61 -6.45
CA ASP A 60 -7.08 8.37 -7.55
C ASP A 60 -6.05 8.88 -8.56
N GLY A 61 -4.76 8.58 -8.33
CA GLY A 61 -3.63 9.04 -9.14
C GLY A 61 -2.94 10.27 -8.57
N GLU A 62 -3.64 11.09 -7.78
CA GLU A 62 -3.08 12.25 -7.09
C GLU A 62 -2.67 11.92 -5.66
N THR A 63 -3.43 11.08 -4.98
CA THR A 63 -3.10 10.59 -3.65
C THR A 63 -3.34 9.09 -3.56
N TYR A 64 -2.70 8.44 -2.59
CA TYR A 64 -3.06 7.09 -2.20
C TYR A 64 -3.32 6.99 -0.71
N THR A 65 -4.10 5.97 -0.34
CA THR A 65 -4.24 5.46 1.01
C THR A 65 -3.81 4.00 1.03
N LEU A 66 -2.96 3.64 1.98
CA LEU A 66 -2.47 2.30 2.22
C LEU A 66 -2.70 1.96 3.70
N CYS A 67 -3.35 0.84 4.00
CA CYS A 67 -3.65 0.43 5.37
C CYS A 67 -3.37 -1.06 5.63
N ALA A 68 -3.13 -1.39 6.90
CA ALA A 68 -2.99 -2.76 7.37
C ALA A 68 -3.41 -2.92 8.83
N GLY A 69 -3.60 -4.17 9.25
CA GLY A 69 -3.57 -4.58 10.66
C GLY A 69 -2.17 -5.04 11.07
N LEU A 70 -1.32 -4.13 11.56
CA LEU A 70 0.01 -4.45 12.08
C LEU A 70 -0.05 -5.40 13.27
N GLU A 71 0.99 -6.21 13.42
CA GLU A 71 1.09 -7.28 14.41
C GLU A 71 1.08 -6.78 15.85
N LEU A 72 1.51 -5.54 16.08
CA LEU A 72 1.65 -4.92 17.41
C LEU A 72 0.83 -3.63 17.57
N GLY A 73 -0.06 -3.32 16.62
CA GLY A 73 -0.88 -2.11 16.67
C GLY A 73 -2.19 -2.33 17.42
N THR A 74 -2.56 -1.37 18.28
CA THR A 74 -3.85 -1.36 19.00
C THR A 74 -4.74 -0.18 18.61
N ASP A 75 -4.21 0.74 17.80
CA ASP A 75 -4.95 1.88 17.30
C ASP A 75 -6.05 1.45 16.32
N ILE A 76 -6.96 2.37 16.04
CA ILE A 76 -7.99 2.20 15.01
C ILE A 76 -7.85 3.38 14.05
N VAL A 77 -7.69 3.08 12.76
CA VAL A 77 -7.58 4.11 11.72
C VAL A 77 -8.84 4.17 10.87
N ASN A 78 -9.25 5.39 10.52
CA ASN A 78 -10.40 5.66 9.66
C ASN A 78 -10.00 5.90 8.21
N GLY A 79 -10.94 5.67 7.29
CA GLY A 79 -10.75 5.88 5.85
C GLY A 79 -9.96 4.77 5.17
N CYS A 80 -9.93 3.58 5.78
CA CYS A 80 -9.46 2.34 5.18
C CYS A 80 -10.68 1.49 4.78
N GLY A 81 -10.53 0.65 3.76
CA GLY A 81 -11.45 -0.46 3.51
C GLY A 81 -11.18 -1.62 4.47
N SER A 82 -11.43 -2.85 4.01
CA SER A 82 -11.14 -4.05 4.81
C SER A 82 -9.65 -4.38 4.78
N CYS A 83 -9.04 -4.59 5.95
CA CYS A 83 -7.73 -5.23 6.10
C CYS A 83 -7.84 -6.73 6.46
N GLY A 84 -9.06 -7.31 6.43
CA GLY A 84 -9.37 -8.65 6.97
C GLY A 84 -9.38 -8.73 8.51
N VAL A 85 -8.86 -7.69 9.15
CA VAL A 85 -8.93 -7.38 10.58
C VAL A 85 -9.18 -5.87 10.75
N THR A 86 -9.32 -5.39 11.99
CA THR A 86 -9.29 -3.96 12.27
C THR A 86 -7.99 -3.36 11.76
N CYS A 87 -8.08 -2.45 10.78
CA CYS A 87 -6.93 -1.67 10.36
C CYS A 87 -6.48 -0.79 11.53
N ASN A 88 -5.22 -0.92 11.93
CA ASN A 88 -4.61 -0.17 13.02
C ASN A 88 -3.48 0.75 12.53
N TYR A 89 -3.21 0.74 11.22
CA TYR A 89 -2.17 1.55 10.61
C TYR A 89 -2.61 2.04 9.24
N LYS A 90 -2.31 3.30 8.96
CA LYS A 90 -2.66 3.99 7.72
C LYS A 90 -1.50 4.90 7.31
N VAL A 91 -1.17 4.84 6.02
CA VAL A 91 -0.25 5.75 5.34
C VAL A 91 -0.99 6.38 4.19
N THR A 92 -0.77 7.67 4.00
CA THR A 92 -1.17 8.38 2.79
C THR A 92 0.05 8.92 2.09
N SER A 93 -0.06 9.17 0.78
CA SER A 93 0.94 9.93 0.04
C SER A 93 1.31 11.23 0.78
N PRO A 94 2.58 11.65 0.73
CA PRO A 94 2.96 13.00 1.16
C PRO A 94 2.14 14.05 0.41
N LEU A 95 1.78 15.14 1.10
CA LEU A 95 1.15 16.31 0.48
C LEU A 95 2.11 16.99 -0.50
#